data_AF-A0A9D5MDR2-F1
#
_entry.id   AF-A0A9D5MDR2-F1
#
_cell.length_a   1.000
_cell.length_b   1.000
_cell.length_c   1.000
_cell.angle_alpha   90.00
_cell.angle_beta   90.00
_cell.angle_gamma   90.00
#
_symmetry.space_group_name_H-M   'P 1'
#
loop_
_entity.id
_entity.type
_entity.pdbx_description
1 polymer ?
#
loop_
_entity_poly.entity_id
_entity_poly.type
_entity_poly.pdbx_seq_one_letter_code
_entity_poly.pdbx_strand_id
1 'polypeptide(L)'
;MDRDFTREDMDENRALAGLGYIVFFIPLITCKGSKLGRYCANQGLILLILIVLVRVLFGVLGGIPFLGWLFRLAGGLAALALFVVGILCYVQLMTNDKVVELPYVGGFRLLP
;
A
#
# COMPACT_ATOMS: atom_id res chain seq x y z
N MET A 1 9.43 15.68 -3.26
CA MET A 1 8.49 16.61 -2.61
C MET A 1 8.52 16.28 -1.13
N ASP A 2 9.22 17.09 -0.34
CA ASP A 2 9.22 17.01 1.12
C ASP A 2 7.78 17.20 1.60
N ARG A 3 7.14 16.09 1.95
CA ARG A 3 5.83 16.11 2.58
C ARG A 3 6.09 16.45 4.03
N ASP A 4 6.11 17.73 4.34
CA ASP A 4 6.18 18.17 5.74
C ASP A 4 4.88 17.77 6.42
N PHE A 5 4.93 16.62 7.10
CA PHE A 5 3.94 16.22 8.06
C PHE A 5 4.28 16.96 9.36
N THR A 6 3.34 17.74 9.86
CA THR A 6 3.51 18.39 11.16
C THR A 6 3.74 17.33 12.23
N ARG A 7 4.63 17.59 13.20
CA ARG A 7 4.88 16.66 14.31
C ARG A 7 3.60 16.29 15.06
N GLU A 8 2.68 17.24 15.24
CA GLU A 8 1.36 17.01 15.84
C GLU A 8 0.54 15.96 15.06
N ASP A 9 0.42 16.10 13.73
CA ASP A 9 -0.27 15.11 12.88
C ASP A 9 0.39 13.72 12.95
N MET A 10 1.71 13.68 13.05
CA MET A 10 2.44 12.43 13.21
C MET A 10 2.17 11.80 14.58
N ASP A 11 2.29 12.53 15.67
CA ASP A 11 2.08 12.00 17.02
C ASP A 11 0.64 11.54 17.26
N GLU A 12 -0.35 12.26 16.70
CA GLU A 12 -1.77 11.93 16.86
C GLU A 12 -2.22 10.78 15.95
N ASN A 13 -1.82 10.79 14.67
CA ASN A 13 -2.41 9.91 13.66
C ASN A 13 -1.51 8.75 13.21
N ARG A 14 -0.22 8.70 13.58
CA ARG A 14 0.76 7.71 13.05
C ARG A 14 0.27 6.27 13.04
N ALA A 15 -0.26 5.77 14.16
CA ALA A 15 -0.69 4.39 14.26
C ALA A 15 -1.84 4.08 13.28
N LEU A 16 -2.86 4.94 13.27
CA LEU A 16 -4.04 4.80 12.42
C LEU A 16 -3.73 5.05 10.95
N ALA A 17 -2.86 6.02 10.66
CA ALA A 17 -2.36 6.29 9.32
C ALA A 17 -1.57 5.10 8.79
N GLY A 18 -0.69 4.51 9.60
CA GLY A 18 0.08 3.32 9.23
C GLY A 18 -0.80 2.15 8.82
N LEU A 19 -1.93 1.93 9.49
CA LEU A 19 -2.89 0.90 9.08
C LEU A 19 -3.40 1.10 7.64
N GLY A 20 -3.34 2.34 7.13
CA GLY A 20 -3.61 2.67 5.74
C GLY A 20 -2.83 1.87 4.72
N TYR A 21 -1.57 1.49 4.99
CA TYR A 21 -0.77 0.67 4.06
C TYR A 21 -1.33 -0.74 3.86
N ILE A 22 -2.08 -1.25 4.83
CA ILE A 22 -2.69 -2.58 4.80
C ILE A 22 -4.16 -2.46 4.40
N VAL A 23 -4.87 -1.51 5.03
CA VAL A 23 -6.30 -1.28 4.89
C VAL A 23 -6.54 0.20 4.64
N PHE A 24 -6.60 0.56 3.35
CA PHE A 24 -6.60 1.96 2.89
C PHE A 24 -7.75 2.83 3.42
N PHE A 25 -8.89 2.24 3.79
CA PHE A 25 -10.07 2.98 4.23
C PHE A 25 -10.04 3.36 5.71
N ILE A 26 -9.20 2.72 6.54
CA ILE A 26 -9.12 3.02 7.98
C ILE A 26 -8.74 4.49 8.23
N PRO A 27 -7.64 5.02 7.68
CA PRO A 27 -7.25 6.41 7.92
C PRO A 27 -8.25 7.43 7.37
N LEU A 28 -9.02 7.07 6.32
CA LEU A 28 -10.02 7.97 5.75
C LEU A 28 -11.19 8.23 6.69
N ILE A 29 -11.51 7.26 7.54
CA ILE A 29 -12.61 7.35 8.50
C ILE A 29 -12.11 7.94 9.82
N THR A 30 -10.92 7.53 10.27
CA THR A 30 -10.40 7.87 11.60
C THR A 30 -9.53 9.12 11.64
N CYS A 31 -8.69 9.37 10.62
CA CYS A 31 -7.74 10.48 10.57
C CYS A 31 -8.32 11.65 9.75
N LYS A 32 -9.47 12.18 10.17
CA LYS A 32 -10.17 13.25 9.44
C LYS A 32 -9.32 14.52 9.38
N GLY A 33 -8.99 14.99 8.17
CA GLY A 33 -8.18 16.20 7.97
C GLY A 33 -6.66 15.99 8.05
N SER A 34 -6.20 14.81 8.47
CA SER A 34 -4.79 14.45 8.53
C SER A 34 -4.18 14.32 7.13
N LYS A 35 -3.07 15.01 6.87
CA LYS A 35 -2.31 14.85 5.62
C LYS A 35 -1.59 13.51 5.60
N LEU A 36 -1.12 13.06 6.76
CA LEU A 36 -0.47 11.76 6.95
C LEU A 36 -1.46 10.62 6.69
N GLY A 37 -2.63 10.65 7.33
CA GLY A 37 -3.69 9.65 7.15
C GLY A 37 -4.12 9.50 5.69
N ARG A 38 -4.38 10.63 5.01
CA ARG A 38 -4.71 10.62 3.57
C ARG A 38 -3.59 10.05 2.71
N TYR A 39 -2.34 10.34 3.06
CA TYR A 39 -1.20 9.82 2.33
C TYR A 39 -1.08 8.30 2.46
N CYS A 40 -1.11 7.77 3.69
CA CYS A 40 -0.99 6.34 3.93
C CYS A 40 -2.21 5.57 3.38
N ALA A 41 -3.42 6.15 3.46
CA ALA A 41 -4.59 5.64 2.75
C ALA A 41 -4.34 5.53 1.24
N ASN A 42 -3.77 6.57 0.63
CA ASN A 42 -3.48 6.57 -0.79
C ASN A 42 -2.44 5.51 -1.18
N GLN A 43 -1.38 5.32 -0.38
CA GLN A 43 -0.40 4.25 -0.61
C GLN A 43 -1.05 2.86 -0.51
N GLY A 44 -1.89 2.62 0.49
CA GLY A 44 -2.63 1.37 0.62
C GLY A 44 -3.57 1.11 -0.56
N LEU A 45 -4.24 2.14 -1.07
CA LEU A 45 -5.10 2.02 -2.23
C LEU A 45 -4.31 1.63 -3.49
N ILE A 46 -3.14 2.23 -3.69
CA ILE A 46 -2.24 1.88 -4.80
C ILE A 46 -1.76 0.43 -4.68
N LEU A 47 -1.35 -0.01 -3.48
CA LEU A 47 -0.99 -1.40 -3.22
C LEU A 47 -2.13 -2.36 -3.55
N LEU A 48 -3.35 -2.04 -3.13
CA LEU A 48 -4.53 -2.85 -3.42
C LEU A 48 -4.76 -2.97 -4.94
N ILE A 49 -4.69 -1.85 -5.67
CA ILE A 49 -4.84 -1.83 -7.13
C ILE A 49 -3.76 -2.70 -7.78
N LEU A 50 -2.50 -2.60 -7.36
CA LEU A 50 -1.41 -3.42 -7.91
C LEU A 50 -1.63 -4.91 -7.65
N ILE A 51 -2.06 -5.29 -6.45
CA ILE A 51 -2.36 -6.69 -6.11
C ILE A 51 -3.49 -7.22 -7.01
N VAL A 52 -4.55 -6.43 -7.22
CA VAL A 52 -5.66 -6.80 -8.10
C VAL A 52 -5.18 -6.95 -9.54
N LEU A 53 -4.38 -6.00 -10.05
CA LEU A 53 -3.83 -6.05 -11.41
C LEU A 53 -2.95 -7.29 -11.62
N VAL A 54 -2.05 -7.59 -10.68
CA VAL A 54 -1.21 -8.80 -10.72
C VAL A 54 -2.10 -10.05 -10.73
N ARG A 55 -3.11 -10.13 -9.86
CA ARG A 55 -4.00 -11.30 -9.80
C ARG A 55 -4.79 -11.51 -11.08
N VAL A 56 -5.31 -10.44 -11.68
CA VAL A 56 -6.05 -10.52 -12.94
C VAL A 56 -5.11 -10.94 -14.07
N LEU A 57 -3.94 -10.29 -14.21
CA LEU A 57 -2.98 -10.59 -15.27
C LEU A 57 -2.50 -12.04 -15.23
N PHE A 58 -2.02 -12.48 -14.06
CA PHE A 58 -1.53 -13.86 -13.89
C PHE A 58 -2.66 -14.89 -13.85
N GLY A 59 -3.89 -14.49 -13.49
CA GLY A 59 -5.08 -15.34 -13.57
C GLY A 59 -5.42 -15.69 -15.02
N VAL A 60 -5.38 -14.71 -15.92
CA VAL A 60 -5.60 -14.92 -17.36
C VAL A 60 -4.50 -15.81 -17.96
N LEU A 61 -3.22 -15.50 -17.68
CA LEU A 61 -2.09 -16.32 -18.13
C LEU A 61 -2.11 -17.73 -17.52
N GLY A 62 -2.67 -17.86 -16.32
CA GLY A 62 -2.89 -19.11 -15.61
C GLY A 62 -3.90 -20.05 -16.27
N GLY A 63 -4.64 -19.59 -17.28
CA GLY A 63 -5.56 -20.40 -18.09
C GLY A 63 -4.87 -21.26 -19.15
N ILE A 64 -3.57 -21.04 -19.42
CA ILE A 64 -2.82 -21.77 -20.44
C ILE A 64 -2.61 -23.24 -19.99
N PRO A 65 -2.99 -24.26 -20.80
CA PRO A 65 -2.74 -25.66 -20.48
C PRO A 65 -1.24 -25.95 -20.28
N PHE A 66 -0.89 -26.83 -19.35
CA PHE A 66 0.49 -27.23 -18.97
C PHE A 66 1.40 -26.14 -18.36
N LEU A 67 1.29 -24.86 -18.76
CA LEU A 67 2.08 -23.74 -18.21
C LEU A 67 1.33 -22.90 -17.16
N GLY A 68 0.00 -23.00 -17.09
CA GLY A 68 -0.82 -22.13 -16.26
C GLY A 68 -0.54 -22.22 -14.77
N TRP A 69 -0.05 -23.36 -14.27
CA TRP A 69 0.31 -23.53 -12.87
C TRP A 69 1.51 -22.65 -12.47
N LEU A 70 2.48 -22.47 -13.38
CA LEU A 70 3.66 -21.63 -13.15
C LEU A 70 3.27 -20.15 -13.05
N PHE A 71 2.38 -19.68 -13.93
CA PHE A 71 1.85 -18.31 -13.87
C PHE A 71 1.03 -18.06 -12.61
N ARG A 72 0.19 -19.02 -12.18
CA ARG A 72 -0.55 -18.88 -10.91
C ARG A 72 0.38 -18.79 -9.71
N LEU A 73 1.44 -19.61 -9.67
CA LEU A 73 2.44 -19.57 -8.62
C LEU A 73 3.20 -18.25 -8.62
N ALA A 74 3.67 -17.79 -9.79
CA ALA A 74 4.34 -16.50 -9.94
C ALA A 74 3.45 -15.33 -9.52
N GLY A 75 2.18 -15.31 -9.93
CA GLY A 75 1.21 -14.29 -9.52
C GLY A 75 0.93 -14.30 -8.01
N GLY A 76 0.86 -15.49 -7.40
CA GLY A 76 0.73 -15.65 -5.95
C GLY A 76 1.93 -15.08 -5.20
N LEU A 77 3.16 -15.39 -5.65
CA LEU A 77 4.39 -14.86 -5.06
C LEU A 77 4.50 -13.33 -5.24
N ALA A 78 4.13 -12.81 -6.40
CA ALA A 78 4.12 -11.37 -6.66
C ALA A 78 3.12 -10.64 -5.76
N ALA A 79 1.90 -11.18 -5.58
CA ALA A 79 0.91 -10.62 -4.65
C ALA A 79 1.39 -10.66 -3.20
N LEU A 80 2.04 -11.76 -2.78
CA LEU A 80 2.63 -11.89 -1.46
C LEU A 80 3.76 -10.87 -1.24
N ALA A 81 4.63 -10.68 -2.22
CA ALA A 81 5.71 -9.69 -2.16
C ALA A 81 5.15 -8.26 -1.99
N LEU A 82 4.12 -7.89 -2.76
CA LEU A 82 3.44 -6.59 -2.60
C LEU A 82 2.82 -6.43 -1.20
N PHE A 83 2.22 -7.48 -0.66
CA PHE A 83 1.68 -7.46 0.69
C PHE A 83 2.77 -7.25 1.75
N VAL A 84 3.91 -7.93 1.62
CA VAL A 84 5.07 -7.74 2.50
C VAL A 84 5.61 -6.30 2.42
N VAL A 85 5.66 -5.69 1.23
CA VAL A 85 6.04 -4.28 1.07
C VAL A 85 5.10 -3.35 1.87
N GLY A 86 3.79 -3.60 1.85
CA GLY A 86 2.84 -2.85 2.67
C GLY A 86 3.12 -2.96 4.17
N ILE A 87 3.43 -4.17 4.66
CA ILE A 87 3.83 -4.38 6.06
C ILE A 87 5.15 -3.66 6.39
N LEU A 88 6.15 -3.71 5.50
CA LEU A 88 7.42 -3.02 5.72
C LEU A 88 7.23 -1.50 5.81
N CYS A 89 6.37 -0.92 4.95
CA CYS A 89 6.03 0.50 5.02
C CYS A 89 5.34 0.86 6.34
N TYR A 90 4.41 0.01 6.81
CA TYR A 90 3.77 0.16 8.11
C TYR A 90 4.80 0.14 9.26
N VAL A 91 5.67 -0.87 9.28
CA VAL A 91 6.71 -1.02 10.33
C VAL A 91 7.68 0.15 10.29
N GLN A 92 8.11 0.61 9.11
CA GLN A 92 9.01 1.76 9.00
C GLN A 92 8.36 3.04 9.53
N LEU A 93 7.07 3.25 9.26
CA LEU A 93 6.34 4.37 9.83
C LEU A 93 6.25 4.25 11.35
N MET A 94 6.01 3.05 11.89
CA MET A 94 5.87 2.79 13.34
C MET A 94 7.19 2.76 14.13
N THR A 95 8.32 2.48 13.49
CA THR A 95 9.63 2.41 14.18
C THR A 95 10.51 3.62 13.94
N ASN A 96 10.48 4.20 12.73
CA ASN A 96 11.43 5.23 12.33
C ASN A 96 10.79 6.60 12.12
N ASP A 97 9.48 6.73 12.31
CA ASP A 97 8.71 7.94 11.98
C ASP A 97 8.88 8.36 10.51
N LYS A 98 9.23 7.38 9.66
CA LYS A 98 9.51 7.59 8.25
C LYS A 98 8.35 7.08 7.42
N VAL A 99 7.76 8.03 6.71
CA VAL A 99 6.72 7.76 5.73
C VAL A 99 7.40 7.26 4.46
N VAL A 100 7.26 5.95 4.19
CA VAL A 100 7.86 5.32 3.01
C VAL A 100 6.88 5.31 1.85
N GLU A 101 7.37 5.69 0.68
CA GLU A 101 6.61 5.67 -0.56
C GLU A 101 6.91 4.42 -1.38
N LEU A 102 5.89 3.88 -2.03
CA LEU A 102 6.09 2.73 -2.90
C LEU A 102 7.04 3.11 -4.04
N PRO A 103 8.05 2.28 -4.35
CA PRO A 103 8.94 2.55 -5.46
C PRO A 103 8.14 2.63 -6.77
N TYR A 104 8.47 3.61 -7.62
CA TYR A 104 7.86 3.89 -8.94
C TYR A 104 6.40 4.37 -8.97
N VAL A 105 5.58 3.98 -7.98
CA VAL A 105 4.12 4.24 -7.97
C VAL A 105 3.67 5.07 -6.76
N GLY A 106 4.52 5.31 -5.77
CA GLY A 106 4.20 6.06 -4.56
C GLY A 106 3.93 7.56 -4.79
N GLY A 107 4.24 8.07 -5.98
CA GLY A 107 3.97 9.46 -6.38
C GLY A 107 2.51 9.72 -6.78
N PHE A 108 1.73 8.68 -7.16
CA PHE A 108 0.36 8.87 -7.60
C PHE A 108 -0.55 9.31 -6.45
N ARG A 109 -1.47 10.24 -6.73
CA ARG A 109 -2.49 10.73 -5.79
C ARG A 109 -3.86 10.41 -6.36
N LEU A 110 -4.48 9.35 -5.87
CA LEU A 110 -5.84 8.92 -6.22
C LEU A 110 -6.88 9.54 -5.27
N LEU A 111 -6.46 9.88 -4.05
CA LEU A 111 -7.30 10.48 -3.01
C LEU A 111 -7.00 11.98 -2.87
N PRO A 112 -8.04 12.81 -2.64
CA PRO A 112 -7.93 14.26 -2.50
C PRO A 112 -7.37 14.73 -1.14
#